data_AF-A0A9P6WCJ8-F1
#
_entry.id   AF-A0A9P6WCJ8-F1
#
_cell.length_a   1.000
_cell.length_b   1.000
_cell.length_c   1.000
_cell.angle_alpha   90.00
_cell.angle_beta   90.00
_cell.angle_gamma   90.00
#
_symmetry.space_group_name_H-M   'P 1'
#
loop_
_entity.id
_entity.type
_entity.pdbx_description
1 polymer ?
#
loop_
_entity_poly.entity_id
_entity_poly.type
_entity_poly.pdbx_seq_one_letter_code
_entity_poly.pdbx_strand_id
1 'polypeptide(L)'
;MDNIDVELFLNLPVDIRQAVYYHLDKSFTRLEPPSASDLYNDNLVELSNTNKKKTTRQKNLLDKLYPIYSTFIDIFEYNPDIVLEWLNFSVWLRYDAIVLDCLRLNHSYGGSLLGPIDWIYLDSELKLSLFNKDDLLQVWYTEQEYVDWIINLEPLDITDLERDYFRFNLDYYRPSNISKALAMFQKNKLFNEIYSVKFQLMEENIDEIETVSTDKDTLVSTPNILNQIDNSIGSDSSIREDSYDTIDSARSIKRRKTKSPNGPIKLDDVHVIEVLSALKKMKNINKIGVVGDILYDKLINSHGIRDRGNNAINYLIKRKIKEIDIDRISDLTKFGVSDLTKWDNLQSLSITNLQFCDMNMLTLPKFCYSLTLKNISLIKWFDILPDLPDEEIFKQYTETEIPSIEDSINKDVKYYKRTPGASTNYNEKLWKCLGQLNTVKIQNISKISEGIIIIPFTLYSENRFILLNYPTETKIVYL
;
A
#
# COMPACT_ATOMS: atom_id res chain seq x y z
N MET A 1 -17.93 -36.21 3.37
CA MET A 1 -16.94 -35.21 3.81
C MET A 1 -15.84 -36.00 4.45
N ASP A 2 -14.73 -36.16 3.74
CA ASP A 2 -13.57 -36.85 4.27
C ASP A 2 -12.98 -35.97 5.38
N ASN A 3 -12.86 -36.53 6.59
CA ASN A 3 -12.20 -35.83 7.68
C ASN A 3 -10.72 -35.68 7.33
N ILE A 4 -10.20 -34.45 7.43
CA ILE A 4 -8.76 -34.20 7.29
C ILE A 4 -8.05 -34.93 8.42
N ASP A 5 -7.09 -35.80 8.05
CA ASP A 5 -6.17 -36.39 9.00
C ASP A 5 -5.04 -35.38 9.28
N VAL A 6 -5.14 -34.73 10.43
CA VAL A 6 -4.21 -33.69 10.88
C VAL A 6 -2.80 -34.26 11.07
N GLU A 7 -2.68 -35.49 11.58
CA GLU A 7 -1.38 -36.12 11.84
C GLU A 7 -0.69 -36.45 10.51
N LEU A 8 -1.44 -37.00 9.55
CA LEU A 8 -0.91 -37.27 8.21
C LEU A 8 -0.43 -35.97 7.53
N PHE A 9 -1.19 -34.88 7.66
CA PHE A 9 -0.82 -33.59 7.09
C PHE A 9 0.42 -32.98 7.73
N LEU A 10 0.51 -32.98 9.07
CA LEU A 10 1.66 -32.42 9.80
C LEU A 10 2.95 -33.23 9.58
N ASN A 11 2.83 -34.52 9.23
CA ASN A 11 3.95 -35.37 8.83
C ASN A 11 4.47 -35.08 7.40
N LEU A 12 3.81 -34.22 6.62
CA LEU A 12 4.31 -33.82 5.30
C LEU A 12 5.52 -32.88 5.42
N PRO A 13 6.42 -32.89 4.42
CA PRO A 13 7.51 -31.94 4.28
C PRO A 13 7.09 -30.46 4.39
N VAL A 14 7.99 -29.62 4.93
CA VAL A 14 7.74 -28.20 5.22
C VAL A 14 7.42 -27.39 3.96
N ASP A 15 8.05 -27.70 2.83
CA ASP A 15 7.81 -27.07 1.52
C ASP A 15 6.36 -27.28 1.03
N ILE A 16 5.83 -28.50 1.21
CA ILE A 16 4.42 -28.79 0.88
C ILE A 16 3.48 -28.01 1.80
N ARG A 17 3.73 -28.05 3.12
CA ARG A 17 2.91 -27.33 4.10
C ARG A 17 2.94 -25.83 3.86
N GLN A 18 4.11 -25.27 3.56
CA GLN A 18 4.29 -23.87 3.20
C GLN A 18 3.45 -23.49 1.98
N ALA A 19 3.47 -24.29 0.91
CA ALA A 19 2.66 -24.02 -0.28
C ALA A 19 1.16 -24.06 0.03
N VAL A 20 0.71 -25.03 0.82
CA VAL A 20 -0.69 -25.13 1.27
C VAL A 20 -1.09 -23.88 2.06
N TYR A 21 -0.29 -23.47 3.02
CA TYR A 21 -0.57 -22.28 3.84
C TYR A 21 -0.51 -20.97 3.06
N TYR A 22 0.38 -20.88 2.06
CA TYR A 22 0.42 -19.74 1.15
C TYR A 22 -0.90 -19.57 0.38
N HIS A 23 -1.50 -20.68 -0.06
CA HIS A 23 -2.79 -20.67 -0.74
C HIS A 23 -4.00 -20.54 0.19
N LEU A 24 -3.87 -20.97 1.45
CA LEU A 24 -4.91 -20.79 2.46
C LEU A 24 -5.07 -19.33 2.89
N ASP A 25 -4.01 -18.53 2.75
CA ASP A 25 -4.08 -17.06 2.80
C ASP A 25 -4.80 -16.52 4.05
N LYS A 26 -4.46 -17.12 5.19
CA LYS A 26 -4.96 -16.80 6.54
C LYS A 26 -6.44 -17.14 6.78
N SER A 27 -7.15 -17.73 5.82
CA SER A 27 -8.54 -18.16 6.00
C SER A 27 -8.60 -19.53 6.69
N PHE A 28 -8.48 -19.54 8.02
CA PHE A 28 -8.55 -20.76 8.83
C PHE A 28 -9.98 -21.18 9.19
N THR A 29 -10.94 -20.29 8.96
CA THR A 29 -12.37 -20.58 9.11
C THR A 29 -13.00 -20.73 7.74
N ARG A 30 -14.12 -21.45 7.69
CA ARG A 30 -14.98 -21.49 6.50
C ARG A 30 -15.83 -20.22 6.32
N LEU A 31 -15.53 -19.18 7.10
CA LEU A 31 -16.25 -17.92 7.08
C LEU A 31 -15.57 -17.01 6.06
N GLU A 32 -16.27 -16.78 4.97
CA GLU A 32 -15.87 -15.85 3.92
C GLU A 32 -16.92 -14.74 3.91
N PRO A 33 -16.72 -13.65 4.67
CA PRO A 33 -17.60 -12.49 4.56
C PRO A 33 -17.51 -11.97 3.11
N PRO A 34 -18.63 -11.59 2.49
CA PRO A 34 -18.63 -11.06 1.13
C PRO A 34 -17.74 -9.83 1.04
N SER A 35 -16.95 -9.74 -0.04
CA SER A 35 -16.14 -8.55 -0.27
C SER A 35 -17.04 -7.34 -0.52
N ALA A 36 -16.53 -6.12 -0.27
CA ALA A 36 -17.27 -4.91 -0.56
C ALA A 36 -17.72 -4.85 -2.03
N SER A 37 -16.88 -5.30 -2.97
CA SER A 37 -17.23 -5.37 -4.39
C SER A 37 -18.40 -6.32 -4.65
N ASP A 38 -18.46 -7.46 -3.97
CA ASP A 38 -19.54 -8.43 -4.16
C ASP A 38 -20.86 -7.84 -3.65
N LEU A 39 -20.83 -7.19 -2.47
CA LEU A 39 -21.99 -6.51 -1.89
C LEU A 39 -22.56 -5.40 -2.79
N TYR A 40 -21.71 -4.68 -3.54
CA TYR A 40 -22.16 -3.61 -4.45
C TYR A 40 -22.57 -4.10 -5.84
N ASN A 41 -22.02 -5.23 -6.30
CA ASN A 41 -22.27 -5.78 -7.63
C ASN A 41 -23.42 -6.79 -7.67
N ASP A 42 -23.76 -7.40 -6.52
CA ASP A 42 -24.87 -8.34 -6.45
C ASP A 42 -26.22 -7.62 -6.41
N ASN A 43 -27.12 -8.02 -7.31
CA ASN A 43 -28.49 -7.51 -7.35
C ASN A 43 -29.36 -8.00 -6.17
N LEU A 44 -28.83 -8.88 -5.33
CA LEU A 44 -29.51 -9.50 -4.21
C LEU A 44 -28.67 -9.32 -2.94
N VAL A 45 -29.10 -8.42 -2.07
CA VAL A 45 -28.54 -8.29 -0.73
C VAL A 45 -29.21 -9.32 0.17
N GLU A 46 -28.47 -10.34 0.61
CA GLU A 46 -28.95 -11.31 1.59
C GLU A 46 -29.10 -10.65 2.96
N LEU A 47 -30.33 -10.24 3.29
CA LEU A 47 -30.67 -9.78 4.62
C LEU A 47 -31.00 -10.98 5.50
N SER A 48 -30.34 -11.07 6.66
CA SER A 48 -30.58 -12.17 7.59
C SER A 48 -32.03 -12.19 8.10
N ASN A 49 -32.59 -13.39 8.18
CA ASN A 49 -33.92 -13.62 8.72
C ASN A 49 -33.86 -13.60 10.26
N THR A 50 -33.94 -12.41 10.86
CA THR A 50 -33.91 -12.16 12.32
C THR A 50 -35.00 -12.89 13.11
N ASN A 51 -35.99 -13.47 12.42
CA ASN A 51 -37.11 -14.21 12.99
C ASN A 51 -36.76 -15.64 13.45
N LYS A 52 -35.54 -16.15 13.20
CA LYS A 52 -35.11 -17.47 13.72
C LYS A 52 -34.92 -17.40 15.25
N LYS A 53 -35.63 -18.27 15.99
CA LYS A 53 -35.43 -18.41 17.44
C LYS A 53 -34.00 -18.89 17.72
N LYS A 54 -33.18 -18.04 18.35
CA LYS A 54 -31.82 -18.37 18.79
C LYS A 54 -31.85 -19.48 19.85
N THR A 55 -30.95 -20.46 19.70
CA THR A 55 -30.75 -21.54 20.67
C THR A 55 -30.17 -21.02 21.99
N THR A 56 -30.32 -21.76 23.09
CA THR A 56 -29.75 -21.38 24.40
C THR A 56 -28.24 -21.22 24.34
N ARG A 57 -27.54 -22.08 23.60
CA ARG A 57 -26.08 -21.98 23.39
C ARG A 57 -25.70 -20.69 22.67
N GLN A 58 -26.40 -20.35 21.59
CA GLN A 58 -26.14 -19.11 20.84
C GLN A 58 -26.36 -17.87 21.70
N LYS A 59 -27.40 -17.84 22.53
CA LYS A 59 -27.62 -16.76 23.50
C LYS A 59 -26.45 -16.63 24.47
N ASN A 60 -26.00 -17.76 25.07
CA ASN A 60 -24.86 -17.74 25.98
C ASN A 60 -23.55 -17.25 25.32
N LEU A 61 -23.30 -17.60 24.05
CA LEU A 61 -22.13 -17.12 23.31
C LEU A 61 -22.21 -15.61 23.06
N LEU A 62 -23.38 -15.12 22.66
CA LEU A 62 -23.62 -13.69 22.47
C LEU A 62 -23.53 -12.92 23.80
N ASP A 63 -24.06 -13.45 24.89
CA ASP A 63 -24.06 -12.72 26.16
C ASP A 63 -22.65 -12.67 26.79
N LYS A 64 -21.80 -13.68 26.56
CA LYS A 64 -20.49 -13.80 27.21
C LYS A 64 -19.30 -13.39 26.35
N LEU A 65 -19.24 -13.89 25.12
CA LEU A 65 -18.06 -13.72 24.26
C LEU A 65 -18.18 -12.50 23.35
N TYR A 66 -19.37 -12.22 22.82
CA TYR A 66 -19.55 -11.08 21.91
C TYR A 66 -19.08 -9.74 22.48
N PRO A 67 -19.35 -9.36 23.74
CA PRO A 67 -18.89 -8.07 24.27
C PRO A 67 -17.36 -7.93 24.25
N ILE A 68 -16.64 -9.03 24.46
CA ILE A 68 -15.18 -9.08 24.46
C ILE A 68 -14.64 -8.79 23.07
N TYR A 69 -15.19 -9.46 22.05
CA TYR A 69 -14.72 -9.37 20.67
C TYR A 69 -15.42 -8.31 19.81
N SER A 70 -16.41 -7.60 20.38
CA SER A 70 -17.26 -6.63 19.68
C SER A 70 -16.45 -5.68 18.79
N THR A 71 -15.34 -5.16 19.29
CA THR A 71 -14.42 -4.26 18.57
C THR A 71 -13.95 -4.75 17.20
N PHE A 72 -13.94 -6.07 16.95
CA PHE A 72 -13.43 -6.67 15.72
C PHE A 72 -14.49 -7.37 14.89
N ILE A 73 -15.73 -7.47 15.40
CA ILE A 73 -16.78 -8.32 14.81
C ILE A 73 -18.07 -7.54 14.58
N ASP A 74 -18.23 -6.38 15.24
CA ASP A 74 -19.37 -5.49 15.05
C ASP A 74 -19.58 -5.11 13.57
N ILE A 75 -18.50 -4.97 12.80
CA ILE A 75 -18.50 -4.74 11.35
C ILE A 75 -19.33 -5.79 10.58
N PHE A 76 -19.41 -7.04 11.09
CA PHE A 76 -20.13 -8.14 10.43
C PHE A 76 -21.57 -8.33 10.94
N GLU A 77 -22.11 -7.40 11.76
CA GLU A 77 -23.49 -7.50 12.29
C GLU A 77 -24.57 -7.50 11.20
N TYR A 78 -24.26 -7.04 9.98
CA TYR A 78 -25.18 -7.14 8.83
C TYR A 78 -25.60 -8.59 8.55
N ASN A 79 -24.74 -9.56 8.89
CA ASN A 79 -25.04 -10.98 8.85
C ASN A 79 -24.75 -11.66 10.21
N PRO A 80 -25.74 -11.72 11.13
CA PRO A 80 -25.57 -12.29 12.47
C PRO A 80 -25.25 -13.78 12.48
N ASP A 81 -25.52 -14.52 11.40
CA ASP A 81 -25.16 -15.94 11.31
C ASP A 81 -23.62 -16.08 11.24
N ILE A 82 -22.91 -15.18 10.55
CA ILE A 82 -21.44 -15.12 10.52
C ILE A 82 -20.89 -14.89 11.94
N VAL A 83 -21.44 -13.91 12.66
CA VAL A 83 -21.02 -13.60 14.04
C VAL A 83 -21.20 -14.81 14.96
N LEU A 84 -22.37 -15.46 14.90
CA LEU A 84 -22.66 -16.63 15.73
C LEU A 84 -21.74 -17.80 15.43
N GLU A 85 -21.43 -18.02 14.16
CA GLU A 85 -20.55 -19.09 13.74
C GLU A 85 -19.10 -18.80 14.11
N TRP A 86 -18.65 -17.55 13.94
CA TRP A 86 -17.34 -17.11 14.38
C TRP A 86 -17.15 -17.33 15.89
N LEU A 87 -18.16 -16.98 16.70
CA LEU A 87 -18.14 -17.21 18.15
C LEU A 87 -18.07 -18.70 18.52
N ASN A 88 -18.43 -19.62 17.63
CA ASN A 88 -18.20 -21.05 17.85
C ASN A 88 -16.76 -21.44 17.51
N PHE A 89 -16.19 -20.90 16.43
CA PHE A 89 -14.78 -21.13 16.08
C PHE A 89 -13.84 -20.54 17.13
N SER A 90 -14.18 -19.38 17.68
CA SER A 90 -13.32 -18.61 18.58
C SER A 90 -12.89 -19.36 19.84
N VAL A 91 -13.66 -20.37 20.26
CA VAL A 91 -13.35 -21.20 21.43
C VAL A 91 -12.16 -22.13 21.18
N TRP A 92 -11.99 -22.62 19.94
CA TRP A 92 -11.09 -23.73 19.63
C TRP A 92 -9.99 -23.37 18.64
N LEU A 93 -10.24 -22.41 17.75
CA LEU A 93 -9.38 -22.11 16.60
C LEU A 93 -7.93 -21.77 17.01
N ARG A 94 -7.76 -21.07 18.14
CA ARG A 94 -6.44 -20.73 18.69
C ARG A 94 -5.62 -21.93 19.20
N TYR A 95 -6.25 -23.09 19.35
CA TYR A 95 -5.59 -24.32 19.82
C TYR A 95 -5.47 -25.37 18.70
N ASP A 96 -5.88 -25.03 17.48
CA ASP A 96 -5.80 -25.93 16.35
C ASP A 96 -4.33 -26.18 15.97
N ALA A 97 -3.96 -27.46 15.83
CA ALA A 97 -2.60 -27.86 15.50
C ALA A 97 -2.17 -27.35 14.11
N ILE A 98 -3.08 -27.28 13.15
CA ILE A 98 -2.81 -26.76 11.79
C ILE A 98 -2.48 -25.27 11.85
N VAL A 99 -3.22 -24.52 12.68
CA VAL A 99 -3.01 -23.08 12.89
C VAL A 99 -1.66 -22.82 13.56
N LEU A 100 -1.35 -23.56 14.63
CA LEU A 100 -0.09 -23.42 15.35
C LEU A 100 1.10 -23.75 14.46
N ASP A 101 1.01 -24.81 13.65
CA ASP A 101 2.03 -25.17 12.67
C ASP A 101 2.23 -24.08 11.61
N CYS A 102 1.13 -23.53 11.09
CA CYS A 102 1.18 -22.41 10.15
C CYS A 102 1.90 -21.18 10.73
N LEU A 103 1.64 -20.85 11.99
CA LEU A 103 2.30 -19.73 12.68
C LEU A 103 3.79 -19.99 12.95
N ARG A 104 4.18 -21.24 13.21
CA ARG A 104 5.60 -21.65 13.36
C ARG A 104 6.36 -21.49 12.06
N LEU A 105 5.77 -21.94 10.95
CA LEU A 105 6.36 -21.73 9.63
C LEU A 105 6.43 -20.24 9.31
N ASN A 106 5.37 -19.46 9.59
CA ASN A 106 5.40 -18.02 9.38
C ASN A 106 6.52 -17.35 10.18
N HIS A 107 6.72 -17.73 11.45
CA HIS A 107 7.83 -17.25 12.27
C HIS A 107 9.19 -17.59 11.66
N SER A 108 9.37 -18.85 11.24
CA SER A 108 10.62 -19.35 10.63
C SER A 108 10.99 -18.62 9.34
N TYR A 109 10.00 -18.15 8.59
CA TYR A 109 10.18 -17.35 7.38
C TYR A 109 10.11 -15.82 7.63
N GLY A 110 10.29 -15.36 8.87
CA GLY A 110 10.33 -13.93 9.20
C GLY A 110 9.04 -13.18 8.87
N GLY A 111 7.89 -13.86 8.92
CA GLY A 111 6.60 -13.29 8.57
C GLY A 111 6.30 -13.23 7.07
N SER A 112 7.10 -13.86 6.19
CA SER A 112 6.85 -13.75 4.74
C SER A 112 5.66 -14.56 4.24
N LEU A 113 5.22 -15.58 4.99
CA LEU A 113 4.17 -16.52 4.57
C LEU A 113 2.77 -15.94 4.74
N LEU A 114 2.47 -15.46 5.95
CA LEU A 114 1.20 -14.84 6.32
C LEU A 114 1.33 -13.32 6.47
N GLY A 115 2.51 -12.73 6.32
CA GLY A 115 2.72 -11.33 6.64
C GLY A 115 2.82 -11.05 8.15
N PRO A 116 2.63 -9.79 8.54
CA PRO A 116 2.84 -9.36 9.92
C PRO A 116 1.77 -9.90 10.88
N ILE A 117 2.17 -10.06 12.15
CA ILE A 117 1.27 -10.33 13.26
C ILE A 117 1.02 -9.01 13.98
N ASP A 118 -0.25 -8.71 14.24
CA ASP A 118 -0.67 -7.43 14.77
C ASP A 118 -0.83 -7.48 16.28
N TRP A 119 -0.35 -6.46 16.98
CA TRP A 119 -0.72 -6.23 18.37
C TRP A 119 -2.12 -5.65 18.43
N ILE A 120 -2.97 -6.20 19.31
CA ILE A 120 -4.30 -5.69 19.63
C ILE A 120 -4.48 -5.57 21.15
N TYR A 121 -5.46 -4.76 21.56
CA TYR A 121 -5.91 -4.67 22.95
C TYR A 121 -7.28 -5.34 23.09
N LEU A 122 -7.29 -6.50 23.75
CA LEU A 122 -8.46 -7.36 23.86
C LEU A 122 -8.55 -7.91 25.29
N ASP A 123 -9.75 -7.85 25.87
CA ASP A 123 -10.01 -8.35 27.23
C ASP A 123 -9.09 -7.73 28.29
N SER A 124 -8.83 -6.43 28.16
CA SER A 124 -7.92 -5.65 29.03
C SER A 124 -6.44 -6.06 29.00
N GLU A 125 -6.03 -6.86 28.01
CA GLU A 125 -4.65 -7.31 27.83
C GLU A 125 -4.16 -7.03 26.41
N LEU A 126 -2.83 -6.97 26.26
CA LEU A 126 -2.19 -6.92 24.95
C LEU A 126 -2.06 -8.35 24.40
N LYS A 127 -2.53 -8.54 23.17
CA LYS A 127 -2.50 -9.84 22.49
C LYS A 127 -1.93 -9.66 21.08
N LEU A 128 -1.26 -10.69 20.60
CA LEU A 128 -0.81 -10.86 19.23
C LEU A 128 -1.92 -11.52 18.43
N SER A 129 -2.29 -10.96 17.29
CA SER A 129 -3.41 -11.43 16.48
C SER A 129 -3.09 -11.51 15.00
N LEU A 130 -3.85 -12.34 14.31
CA LEU A 130 -3.83 -12.45 12.86
C LEU A 130 -5.24 -12.24 12.31
N PHE A 131 -5.34 -11.32 11.35
CA PHE A 131 -6.53 -11.02 10.58
C PHE A 131 -6.41 -11.62 9.18
N ASN A 132 -7.53 -12.04 8.59
CA ASN A 132 -7.58 -12.43 7.18
C ASN A 132 -7.61 -11.19 6.27
N LYS A 133 -7.81 -11.38 4.96
CA LYS A 133 -7.90 -10.27 3.99
C LYS A 133 -9.12 -9.36 4.17
N ASP A 134 -10.18 -9.88 4.76
CA ASP A 134 -11.44 -9.16 4.99
C ASP A 134 -11.50 -8.54 6.39
N ASP A 135 -10.33 -8.38 7.05
CA ASP A 135 -10.19 -7.86 8.42
C ASP A 135 -10.97 -8.65 9.50
N LEU A 136 -11.31 -9.92 9.23
CA LEU A 136 -11.86 -10.84 10.22
C LEU A 136 -10.74 -11.40 11.10
N LEU A 137 -10.86 -11.19 12.41
CA LEU A 137 -9.95 -11.76 13.41
C LEU A 137 -9.99 -13.28 13.36
N GLN A 138 -8.86 -13.93 13.08
CA GLN A 138 -8.80 -15.40 13.07
C GLN A 138 -8.27 -15.93 14.41
N VAL A 139 -7.11 -15.46 14.84
CA VAL A 139 -6.43 -16.00 16.04
C VAL A 139 -5.83 -14.90 16.89
N TRP A 140 -5.72 -15.17 18.20
CA TRP A 140 -5.11 -14.27 19.16
C TRP A 140 -4.41 -15.04 20.29
N TYR A 141 -3.25 -14.54 20.70
CA TYR A 141 -2.41 -15.11 21.76
C TYR A 141 -1.88 -14.00 22.66
N THR A 142 -1.76 -14.27 23.95
CA THR A 142 -0.87 -13.45 24.78
C THR A 142 0.58 -13.62 24.30
N GLU A 143 1.44 -12.68 24.65
CA GLU A 143 2.88 -12.80 24.34
C GLU A 143 3.47 -14.11 24.88
N GLN A 144 3.11 -14.49 26.11
CA GLN A 144 3.57 -15.71 26.76
C GLN A 144 3.10 -16.96 25.99
N GLU A 145 1.82 -17.04 25.67
CA GLU A 145 1.28 -18.15 24.85
C GLU A 145 1.98 -18.24 23.49
N TYR A 146 2.23 -17.10 22.82
CA TYR A 146 2.91 -17.09 21.52
C TYR A 146 4.35 -17.59 21.63
N VAL A 147 5.09 -17.11 22.62
CA VAL A 147 6.47 -17.54 22.88
C VAL A 147 6.52 -19.03 23.19
N ASP A 148 5.64 -19.51 24.07
CA ASP A 148 5.66 -20.91 24.50
C ASP A 148 5.20 -21.89 23.42
N TRP A 149 4.17 -21.54 22.64
CA TRP A 149 3.55 -22.47 21.69
C TRP A 149 4.13 -22.40 20.27
N ILE A 150 4.74 -21.27 19.91
CA ILE A 150 5.20 -21.02 18.54
C ILE A 150 6.71 -20.88 18.49
N ILE A 151 7.32 -20.11 19.40
CA ILE A 151 8.76 -19.81 19.34
C ILE A 151 9.60 -20.91 19.99
N ASN A 152 9.25 -21.32 21.22
CA ASN A 152 10.08 -22.21 22.04
C ASN A 152 10.04 -23.69 21.62
N LEU A 153 9.08 -24.10 20.80
CA LEU A 153 8.84 -25.51 20.47
C LEU A 153 9.67 -26.04 19.30
N GLU A 154 10.36 -25.18 18.54
CA GLU A 154 11.28 -25.61 17.48
C GLU A 154 12.67 -24.98 17.63
N PRO A 155 13.73 -25.78 17.84
CA PRO A 155 15.10 -25.35 17.63
C PRO A 155 15.41 -25.57 16.15
N LEU A 156 14.86 -24.73 15.27
CA LEU A 156 15.53 -24.56 13.98
C LEU A 156 16.84 -23.82 14.32
N ASP A 157 17.99 -24.35 13.87
CA ASP A 157 19.35 -23.81 14.05
C ASP A 157 19.54 -22.43 13.37
N ILE A 158 18.51 -21.58 13.40
CA ILE A 158 18.50 -20.20 12.93
C ILE A 158 18.75 -19.35 14.17
N THR A 159 20.03 -19.06 14.41
CA THR A 159 20.53 -18.41 15.62
C THR A 159 20.02 -16.98 15.86
N ASP A 160 19.22 -16.41 14.96
CA ASP A 160 18.70 -15.03 15.07
C ASP A 160 17.30 -14.92 14.44
N LEU A 161 16.28 -15.55 15.03
CA LEU A 161 14.88 -15.21 14.71
C LEU A 161 14.50 -13.91 15.45
N GLU A 162 15.03 -12.79 14.95
CA GLU A 162 14.57 -11.47 15.37
C GLU A 162 13.05 -11.36 15.12
N ARG A 163 12.30 -10.77 16.05
CA ARG A 163 10.83 -10.63 16.00
C ARG A 163 10.43 -9.53 14.99
N ASP A 164 10.88 -9.68 13.76
CA ASP A 164 10.94 -8.64 12.72
C ASP A 164 9.66 -8.49 11.90
N TYR A 165 8.52 -8.94 12.44
CA TYR A 165 7.24 -8.89 11.73
C TYR A 165 6.05 -8.55 12.63
N PHE A 166 6.28 -8.20 13.89
CA PHE A 166 5.21 -7.71 14.75
C PHE A 166 4.87 -6.26 14.42
N ARG A 167 3.58 -5.99 14.27
CA ARG A 167 3.04 -4.71 13.81
C ARG A 167 2.12 -4.09 14.85
N PHE A 168 2.23 -2.78 15.01
CA PHE A 168 1.25 -1.98 15.72
C PHE A 168 0.40 -1.23 14.67
N ASN A 169 -0.79 -1.73 14.38
CA ASN A 169 -1.70 -1.14 13.41
C ASN A 169 -2.78 -0.32 14.12
N LEU A 170 -2.84 0.99 13.87
CA LEU A 170 -3.81 1.88 14.51
C LEU A 170 -5.25 1.53 14.14
N ASP A 171 -5.49 0.97 12.95
CA ASP A 171 -6.82 0.62 12.44
C ASP A 171 -7.56 -0.39 13.35
N TYR A 172 -6.79 -1.22 14.07
CA TYR A 172 -7.34 -2.25 14.96
C TYR A 172 -7.57 -1.78 16.40
N TYR A 173 -7.43 -0.47 16.67
CA TYR A 173 -7.65 0.08 18.00
C TYR A 173 -8.76 1.11 17.99
N ARG A 174 -9.70 0.95 18.93
CA ARG A 174 -10.57 2.05 19.30
C ARG A 174 -9.73 3.20 19.89
N PRO A 175 -10.07 4.46 19.59
CA PRO A 175 -9.40 5.65 20.14
C PRO A 175 -9.11 5.59 21.65
N SER A 176 -10.10 5.12 22.41
CA SER A 176 -10.03 4.99 23.87
C SER A 176 -9.08 3.90 24.39
N ASN A 177 -8.66 2.97 23.53
CA ASN A 177 -7.78 1.86 23.88
C ASN A 177 -6.32 2.12 23.52
N ILE A 178 -6.02 3.07 22.63
CA ILE A 178 -4.64 3.36 22.19
C ILE A 178 -3.76 3.77 23.37
N SER A 179 -4.22 4.71 24.18
CA SER A 179 -3.48 5.19 25.36
C SER A 179 -3.27 4.07 26.40
N LYS A 180 -4.28 3.23 26.61
CA LYS A 180 -4.19 2.05 27.50
C LYS A 180 -3.20 1.03 26.97
N ALA A 181 -3.22 0.76 25.67
CA ALA A 181 -2.30 -0.16 25.01
C ALA A 181 -0.86 0.34 25.15
N LEU A 182 -0.60 1.61 24.85
CA LEU A 182 0.73 2.22 24.98
C LEU A 182 1.23 2.20 26.44
N ALA A 183 0.34 2.41 27.42
CA ALA A 183 0.68 2.26 28.84
C ALA A 183 1.06 0.82 29.20
N MET A 184 0.36 -0.17 28.63
CA MET A 184 0.68 -1.60 28.82
C MET A 184 2.00 -1.98 28.14
N PHE A 185 2.27 -1.50 26.93
CA PHE A 185 3.58 -1.66 26.26
C PHE A 185 4.71 -1.13 27.13
N GLN A 186 4.50 0.03 27.76
CA GLN A 186 5.47 0.62 28.68
C GLN A 186 5.67 -0.23 29.93
N LYS A 187 4.58 -0.69 30.54
CA LYS A 187 4.58 -1.50 31.77
C LYS A 187 5.28 -2.84 31.56
N ASN A 188 5.00 -3.50 30.44
CA ASN A 188 5.51 -4.83 30.12
C ASN A 188 6.85 -4.79 29.36
N LYS A 189 7.35 -3.59 29.01
CA LYS A 189 8.62 -3.36 28.26
C LYS A 189 8.63 -3.95 26.84
N LEU A 190 7.47 -3.99 26.19
CA LEU A 190 7.26 -4.64 24.89
C LEU A 190 7.51 -3.74 23.67
N PHE A 191 7.89 -2.48 23.87
CA PHE A 191 8.14 -1.55 22.74
C PHE A 191 9.24 -2.00 21.78
N ASN A 192 10.21 -2.81 22.26
CA ASN A 192 11.27 -3.31 21.39
C ASN A 192 10.78 -4.43 20.47
N GLU A 193 9.61 -5.00 20.73
CA GLU A 193 9.07 -6.09 19.90
C GLU A 193 8.32 -5.56 18.69
N ILE A 194 8.02 -4.25 18.64
CA ILE A 194 7.32 -3.64 17.52
C ILE A 194 8.32 -3.35 16.41
N TYR A 195 8.21 -4.11 15.31
CA TYR A 195 9.00 -3.92 14.10
C TYR A 195 8.38 -2.88 13.15
N SER A 196 7.05 -2.87 13.06
CA SER A 196 6.33 -1.99 12.14
C SER A 196 5.16 -1.25 12.78
N VAL A 197 4.85 -0.05 12.27
CA VAL A 197 3.70 0.74 12.72
C VAL A 197 2.89 1.20 11.50
N LYS A 198 1.58 0.94 11.49
CA LYS A 198 0.66 1.40 10.42
C LYS A 198 -0.25 2.50 10.96
N PHE A 199 -0.20 3.69 10.35
CA PHE A 199 -1.00 4.86 10.71
C PHE A 199 -2.23 4.98 9.83
N GLN A 200 -3.35 5.31 10.46
CA GLN A 200 -4.63 5.65 9.82
C GLN A 200 -5.31 6.75 10.65
N LEU A 201 -6.03 7.66 10.00
CA LEU A 201 -6.85 8.66 10.68
C LEU A 201 -8.12 7.97 11.18
N MET A 202 -8.55 8.36 12.39
CA MET A 202 -9.82 7.88 12.94
C MET A 202 -10.98 8.59 12.23
N GLU A 203 -12.07 7.87 11.94
CA GLU A 203 -13.22 8.36 11.16
C GLU A 203 -13.81 9.67 11.70
N GLU A 204 -13.86 9.84 13.03
CA GLU A 204 -14.34 11.07 13.69
C GLU A 204 -13.59 12.34 13.24
N ASN A 205 -12.33 12.20 12.80
CA ASN A 205 -11.50 13.31 12.34
C ASN A 205 -11.53 13.50 10.81
N ILE A 206 -12.16 12.59 10.05
CA ILE A 206 -12.22 12.67 8.59
C ILE A 206 -13.27 13.72 8.18
N ASP A 207 -14.45 13.71 8.81
CA ASP A 207 -15.55 14.63 8.54
C ASP A 207 -15.19 16.10 8.86
N GLU A 208 -14.40 16.34 9.91
CA GLU A 208 -13.93 17.69 10.25
C GLU A 208 -12.90 18.25 9.25
N ILE A 209 -12.18 17.38 8.53
CA ILE A 209 -11.16 17.81 7.57
C ILE A 209 -11.76 18.00 6.17
N GLU A 210 -12.72 17.17 5.76
CA GLU A 210 -13.40 17.32 4.47
C GLU A 210 -14.23 18.61 4.40
N THR A 211 -14.91 18.98 5.49
CA THR A 211 -15.73 20.21 5.56
C THR A 211 -14.93 21.52 5.41
N VAL A 212 -13.62 21.51 5.72
CA VAL A 212 -12.74 22.67 5.49
C VAL A 212 -12.30 22.78 4.02
N SER A 213 -12.36 21.67 3.27
CA SER A 213 -11.91 21.60 1.88
C SER A 213 -13.01 21.80 0.83
N THR A 214 -14.29 21.65 1.19
CA THR A 214 -15.40 21.67 0.23
C THR A 214 -15.98 23.06 -0.08
N ASP A 215 -15.65 24.10 0.67
CA ASP A 215 -16.34 25.40 0.53
C ASP A 215 -15.77 26.35 -0.53
N LYS A 216 -14.69 26.00 -1.24
CA LYS A 216 -14.12 26.86 -2.31
C LYS A 216 -13.41 26.09 -3.41
N ASP A 217 -14.15 25.31 -4.21
CA ASP A 217 -13.76 25.05 -5.60
C ASP A 217 -15.00 25.02 -6.51
N THR A 218 -15.38 26.21 -6.97
CA THR A 218 -16.30 26.40 -8.09
C THR A 218 -15.70 25.84 -9.39
N LEU A 219 -16.42 24.89 -9.99
CA LEU A 219 -16.57 24.65 -11.43
C LEU A 219 -15.30 24.78 -12.28
N VAL A 220 -14.58 23.67 -12.46
CA VAL A 220 -13.74 23.47 -13.66
C VAL A 220 -14.40 22.41 -14.53
N SER A 221 -14.79 22.86 -15.71
CA SER A 221 -15.48 22.13 -16.76
C SER A 221 -14.62 21.00 -17.31
N THR A 222 -15.20 19.82 -17.43
CA THR A 222 -14.73 18.73 -18.30
C THR A 222 -14.63 19.22 -19.75
N PRO A 223 -13.55 18.93 -20.50
CA PRO A 223 -13.47 19.29 -21.91
C PRO A 223 -14.27 18.27 -22.75
N ASN A 224 -15.46 18.66 -23.18
CA ASN A 224 -16.20 17.93 -24.21
C ASN A 224 -15.57 18.20 -25.58
N ILE A 225 -14.97 17.16 -26.17
CA ILE A 225 -14.63 17.07 -27.59
C ILE A 225 -15.81 16.37 -28.29
N LEU A 226 -16.13 16.85 -29.51
CA LEU A 226 -17.20 16.44 -30.44
C LEU A 226 -18.58 17.09 -30.23
N ASN A 227 -18.84 18.19 -30.94
CA ASN A 227 -19.53 18.14 -32.24
C ASN A 227 -19.67 19.55 -32.84
N GLN A 228 -18.97 19.79 -33.95
CA GLN A 228 -19.31 20.80 -34.95
C GLN A 228 -20.31 20.19 -35.93
N ILE A 229 -21.52 20.73 -36.05
CA ILE A 229 -22.29 20.78 -37.30
C ILE A 229 -23.15 22.06 -37.30
N ASP A 230 -22.81 22.96 -38.24
CA ASP A 230 -23.64 23.85 -39.05
C ASP A 230 -24.95 24.48 -38.51
N ASN A 231 -25.00 25.81 -38.44
CA ASN A 231 -25.60 26.65 -39.50
C ASN A 231 -25.88 28.09 -39.03
N SER A 232 -25.19 29.04 -39.68
CA SER A 232 -25.72 30.22 -40.37
C SER A 232 -26.56 31.31 -39.66
N ILE A 233 -26.17 32.56 -39.98
CA ILE A 233 -26.93 33.82 -40.06
C ILE A 233 -26.89 34.72 -38.82
N GLY A 234 -26.31 35.91 -39.00
CA GLY A 234 -26.54 37.05 -38.12
C GLY A 234 -25.39 38.05 -38.07
N SER A 235 -25.17 38.76 -39.17
CA SER A 235 -24.37 39.98 -39.27
C SER A 235 -24.69 41.01 -38.18
N ASP A 236 -23.67 41.59 -37.53
CA ASP A 236 -23.49 43.05 -37.59
C ASP A 236 -22.09 43.50 -37.17
N SER A 237 -21.69 44.57 -37.84
CA SER A 237 -20.47 45.37 -37.80
C SER A 237 -20.11 45.91 -36.41
N SER A 238 -18.84 46.15 -36.05
CA SER A 238 -18.08 47.31 -36.56
C SER A 238 -16.72 47.49 -35.83
N ILE A 239 -15.71 47.91 -36.60
CA ILE A 239 -14.70 48.96 -36.27
C ILE A 239 -13.38 48.58 -35.54
N ARG A 240 -12.35 48.47 -36.38
CA ARG A 240 -11.07 49.23 -36.45
C ARG A 240 -9.73 48.58 -36.08
N GLU A 241 -8.83 48.84 -37.02
CA GLU A 241 -7.45 48.40 -37.24
C GLU A 241 -6.41 49.19 -36.43
N ASP A 242 -5.15 48.80 -36.69
CA ASP A 242 -3.85 49.41 -36.36
C ASP A 242 -3.21 48.88 -35.07
N SER A 243 -1.97 48.41 -35.03
CA SER A 243 -0.83 48.50 -35.97
C SER A 243 0.29 47.53 -35.52
N TYR A 244 1.20 47.23 -36.45
CA TYR A 244 2.41 46.44 -36.25
C TYR A 244 3.41 47.13 -35.31
N ASP A 245 4.10 46.37 -34.45
CA ASP A 245 5.57 46.45 -34.37
C ASP A 245 6.22 45.29 -33.61
N THR A 246 7.25 44.76 -34.25
CA THR A 246 8.17 43.70 -33.84
C THR A 246 9.23 44.24 -32.88
N ILE A 247 9.36 43.68 -31.67
CA ILE A 247 10.59 43.82 -30.87
C ILE A 247 10.89 42.49 -30.16
N ASP A 248 11.95 41.83 -30.63
CA ASP A 248 12.73 40.84 -29.89
C ASP A 248 13.21 41.43 -28.57
N SER A 249 12.91 40.76 -27.45
CA SER A 249 13.70 40.88 -26.23
C SER A 249 13.47 39.69 -25.30
N ALA A 250 14.50 38.87 -25.22
CA ALA A 250 14.72 37.87 -24.18
C ALA A 250 14.29 38.40 -22.79
N ARG A 251 13.25 37.78 -22.23
CA ARG A 251 12.93 37.88 -20.80
C ARG A 251 12.63 36.50 -20.26
N SER A 252 13.61 35.98 -19.53
CA SER A 252 13.47 35.04 -18.43
C SER A 252 12.05 35.00 -17.86
N ILE A 253 11.33 33.91 -18.12
CA ILE A 253 10.09 33.58 -17.43
C ILE A 253 10.46 33.29 -15.98
N LYS A 254 10.45 34.35 -15.15
CA LYS A 254 10.38 34.21 -13.70
C LYS A 254 9.07 33.50 -13.41
N ARG A 255 9.15 32.17 -13.20
CA ARG A 255 8.08 31.37 -12.61
C ARG A 255 7.56 32.13 -11.38
N ARG A 256 6.36 32.72 -11.51
CA ARG A 256 5.62 33.23 -10.37
C ARG A 256 5.42 32.03 -9.44
N LYS A 257 6.02 32.10 -8.25
CA LYS A 257 5.63 31.27 -7.12
C LYS A 257 4.14 31.53 -6.89
N THR A 258 3.29 30.65 -7.38
CA THR A 258 1.93 30.51 -6.88
C THR A 258 2.09 30.18 -5.39
N LYS A 259 1.71 31.13 -4.54
CA LYS A 259 1.50 30.84 -3.13
C LYS A 259 0.34 29.84 -3.08
N SER A 260 0.62 28.63 -2.61
CA SER A 260 -0.39 27.65 -2.21
C SER A 260 -1.48 28.36 -1.39
N PRO A 261 -2.77 28.22 -1.72
CA PRO A 261 -3.85 28.79 -0.91
C PRO A 261 -4.03 28.06 0.43
N ASN A 262 -3.42 26.88 0.60
CA ASN A 262 -3.53 26.11 1.83
C ASN A 262 -2.24 26.27 2.64
N GLY A 263 -2.36 26.87 3.82
CA GLY A 263 -1.36 26.72 4.88
C GLY A 263 -1.17 25.24 5.23
N PRO A 264 -0.12 24.87 6.00
CA PRO A 264 0.10 23.48 6.37
C PRO A 264 -1.14 22.98 7.14
N ILE A 265 -1.86 22.00 6.56
CA ILE A 265 -2.94 21.30 7.25
C ILE A 265 -2.31 20.72 8.52
N LYS A 266 -2.79 21.15 9.70
CA LYS A 266 -2.22 20.67 10.96
C LYS A 266 -2.66 19.23 11.19
N LEU A 267 -1.74 18.38 11.65
CA LEU A 267 -2.10 17.06 12.16
C LEU A 267 -2.57 17.28 13.60
N ASP A 268 -3.89 17.22 13.78
CA ASP A 268 -4.54 17.47 15.07
C ASP A 268 -5.11 16.18 15.70
N ASP A 269 -4.94 15.03 15.02
CA ASP A 269 -5.34 13.73 15.56
C ASP A 269 -4.48 13.36 16.77
N VAL A 270 -5.10 13.42 17.95
CA VAL A 270 -4.47 13.18 19.26
C VAL A 270 -3.86 11.78 19.33
N HIS A 271 -4.48 10.78 18.71
CA HIS A 271 -4.05 9.38 18.78
C HIS A 271 -2.81 9.14 17.93
N VAL A 272 -2.77 9.73 16.74
CA VAL A 272 -1.57 9.70 15.89
C VAL A 272 -0.41 10.39 16.61
N ILE A 273 -0.64 11.55 17.23
CA ILE A 273 0.38 12.27 18.00
C ILE A 273 0.88 11.44 19.19
N GLU A 274 -0.02 10.75 19.89
CA GLU A 274 0.34 9.88 21.01
C GLU A 274 1.28 8.75 20.56
N VAL A 275 0.96 8.07 19.46
CA VAL A 275 1.79 7.02 18.89
C VAL A 275 3.12 7.57 18.38
N LEU A 276 3.14 8.72 17.71
CA LEU A 276 4.37 9.41 17.28
C LEU A 276 5.32 9.68 18.45
N SER A 277 4.77 10.04 19.62
CA SER A 277 5.55 10.25 20.84
C SER A 277 6.16 8.93 21.36
N ALA A 278 5.43 7.83 21.23
CA ALA A 278 5.85 6.50 21.65
C ALA A 278 6.89 5.86 20.71
N LEU A 279 6.91 6.23 19.42
CA LEU A 279 7.88 5.70 18.44
C LEU A 279 9.34 5.84 18.92
N LYS A 280 9.67 6.89 19.68
CA LYS A 280 11.03 7.09 20.22
C LYS A 280 11.48 5.94 21.14
N LYS A 281 10.54 5.24 21.76
CA LYS A 281 10.78 4.11 22.66
C LYS A 281 10.90 2.78 21.92
N MET A 282 10.42 2.71 20.68
CA MET A 282 10.49 1.52 19.83
C MET A 282 11.89 1.42 19.21
N LYS A 283 12.73 0.53 19.74
CA LYS A 283 14.13 0.46 19.30
C LYS A 283 14.30 -0.26 17.96
N ASN A 284 13.48 -1.27 17.71
CA ASN A 284 13.58 -2.19 16.57
C ASN A 284 12.66 -1.81 15.40
N ILE A 285 12.07 -0.62 15.43
CA ILE A 285 11.20 -0.16 14.34
C ILE A 285 12.02 0.02 13.06
N ASN A 286 11.63 -0.72 12.02
CA ASN A 286 12.27 -0.67 10.70
C ASN A 286 11.26 -0.38 9.58
N LYS A 287 9.96 -0.46 9.85
CA LYS A 287 8.92 -0.29 8.84
C LYS A 287 7.80 0.64 9.30
N ILE A 288 7.36 1.54 8.42
CA ILE A 288 6.21 2.43 8.67
C ILE A 288 5.21 2.31 7.53
N GLY A 289 3.94 2.15 7.88
CA GLY A 289 2.80 2.18 6.97
C GLY A 289 1.96 3.45 7.17
N VAL A 290 1.44 4.02 6.09
CA VAL A 290 0.43 5.09 6.16
C VAL A 290 -0.74 4.79 5.25
N VAL A 291 -1.94 5.15 5.71
CA VAL A 291 -3.18 5.08 4.93
C VAL A 291 -3.70 6.48 4.68
N GLY A 292 -4.00 6.79 3.42
CA GLY A 292 -4.65 8.05 3.03
C GLY A 292 -3.70 9.22 2.78
N ASP A 293 -4.16 10.15 1.94
CA ASP A 293 -3.39 11.30 1.43
C ASP A 293 -2.85 12.18 2.56
N ILE A 294 -3.70 12.51 3.53
CA ILE A 294 -3.41 13.48 4.60
C ILE A 294 -2.24 13.01 5.45
N LEU A 295 -2.19 11.73 5.82
CA LEU A 295 -1.12 11.18 6.64
C LEU A 295 0.16 11.02 5.84
N TYR A 296 0.06 10.59 4.59
CA TYR A 296 1.21 10.52 3.71
C TYR A 296 1.90 11.88 3.57
N ASP A 297 1.16 12.95 3.31
CA ASP A 297 1.75 14.27 3.14
C ASP A 297 2.36 14.83 4.45
N LYS A 298 1.71 14.57 5.59
CA LYS A 298 2.16 15.09 6.89
C LYS A 298 3.28 14.28 7.54
N LEU A 299 3.31 12.95 7.36
CA LEU A 299 4.27 12.08 8.04
C LEU A 299 5.42 11.66 7.13
N ILE A 300 5.12 11.34 5.86
CA ILE A 300 6.04 10.70 4.93
C ILE A 300 6.67 11.72 3.97
N ASN A 301 5.85 12.44 3.20
CA ASN A 301 6.32 13.41 2.22
C ASN A 301 7.05 14.57 2.89
N SER A 302 8.23 14.94 2.42
CA SER A 302 9.04 16.01 3.03
C SER A 302 8.56 17.42 2.64
N HIS A 303 7.94 17.59 1.48
CA HIS A 303 7.56 18.89 0.86
C HIS A 303 8.70 19.93 0.86
N GLY A 304 9.98 19.52 0.91
CA GLY A 304 11.12 20.43 1.07
C GLY A 304 11.14 21.23 2.40
N ILE A 305 10.24 20.94 3.35
CA ILE A 305 10.19 21.61 4.67
C ILE A 305 11.32 21.05 5.52
N ARG A 306 12.28 21.89 5.95
CA ARG A 306 13.45 21.45 6.72
C ARG A 306 13.10 21.00 8.14
N ASP A 307 12.32 21.81 8.86
CA ASP A 307 11.96 21.54 10.25
C ASP A 307 10.44 21.49 10.40
N ARG A 308 9.92 20.30 10.74
CA ARG A 308 8.54 20.14 11.22
C ARG A 308 8.60 20.05 12.75
N GLY A 309 7.67 20.71 13.44
CA GLY A 309 7.59 20.71 14.89
C GLY A 309 7.25 19.34 15.49
N ASN A 310 6.69 19.32 16.70
CA ASN A 310 6.47 18.09 17.47
C ASN A 310 5.51 17.06 16.86
N ASN A 311 4.76 17.41 15.80
CA ASN A 311 3.76 16.55 15.16
C ASN A 311 4.32 15.79 13.95
N ALA A 312 5.64 15.59 13.88
CA ALA A 312 6.30 14.88 12.80
C ALA A 312 7.18 13.74 13.31
N ILE A 313 7.42 12.76 12.45
CA ILE A 313 8.32 11.65 12.75
C ILE A 313 9.73 12.19 12.96
N ASN A 314 10.29 11.87 14.13
CA ASN A 314 11.63 12.30 14.53
C ASN A 314 12.69 11.77 13.55
N TYR A 315 13.68 12.60 13.21
CA TYR A 315 14.75 12.24 12.28
C TYR A 315 15.55 10.98 12.70
N LEU A 316 15.77 10.78 14.00
CA LEU A 316 16.44 9.56 14.50
C LEU A 316 15.66 8.29 14.17
N ILE A 317 14.33 8.40 14.11
CA ILE A 317 13.44 7.29 13.74
C ILE A 317 13.47 7.12 12.22
N LYS A 318 13.42 8.21 11.45
CA LYS A 318 13.55 8.16 9.97
C LYS A 318 14.83 7.43 9.51
N ARG A 319 15.93 7.60 10.25
CA ARG A 319 17.19 6.87 10.01
C ARG A 319 17.13 5.37 10.30
N LYS A 320 16.19 4.89 11.10
CA LYS A 320 16.03 3.45 11.37
C LYS A 320 15.15 2.76 10.33
N ILE A 321 14.17 3.48 9.79
CA ILE A 321 13.22 2.93 8.83
C ILE A 321 13.92 2.55 7.53
N LYS A 322 13.76 1.29 7.15
CA LYS A 322 14.23 0.69 5.90
C LYS A 322 13.08 0.45 4.91
N GLU A 323 11.84 0.35 5.40
CA GLU A 323 10.67 0.05 4.57
C GLU A 323 9.54 1.04 4.83
N ILE A 324 8.91 1.51 3.76
CA ILE A 324 7.69 2.32 3.84
C ILE A 324 6.60 1.68 2.99
N ASP A 325 5.44 1.47 3.61
CA ASP A 325 4.22 1.06 2.95
C ASP A 325 3.24 2.24 2.88
N ILE A 326 2.67 2.47 1.70
CA ILE A 326 1.72 3.53 1.44
C ILE A 326 0.48 2.89 0.84
N ASP A 327 -0.68 3.13 1.44
CA ASP A 327 -1.91 2.44 1.04
C ASP A 327 -3.08 3.44 0.89
N ARG A 328 -3.95 3.18 -0.10
CA ARG A 328 -5.18 3.94 -0.38
C ARG A 328 -4.92 5.46 -0.51
N ILE A 329 -4.22 5.85 -1.57
CA ILE A 329 -3.94 7.27 -1.89
C ILE A 329 -4.58 7.63 -3.22
N SER A 330 -5.12 8.84 -3.31
CA SER A 330 -5.65 9.37 -4.57
C SER A 330 -4.49 9.74 -5.50
N ASP A 331 -3.65 10.67 -5.09
CA ASP A 331 -2.54 11.19 -5.90
C ASP A 331 -1.29 11.42 -5.04
N LEU A 332 -0.23 10.67 -5.33
CA LEU A 332 1.07 10.77 -4.65
C LEU A 332 1.73 12.15 -4.83
N THR A 333 1.32 12.86 -5.88
CA THR A 333 1.88 14.10 -6.41
C THR A 333 0.91 15.28 -6.31
N LYS A 334 -0.17 15.15 -5.52
CA LYS A 334 -1.22 16.16 -5.34
C LYS A 334 -0.68 17.57 -5.04
N PHE A 335 0.39 17.65 -4.25
CA PHE A 335 1.04 18.90 -3.85
C PHE A 335 2.32 19.21 -4.65
N GLY A 336 2.47 18.64 -5.84
CA GLY A 336 3.61 18.79 -6.74
C GLY A 336 4.56 17.60 -6.67
N VAL A 337 5.57 17.67 -5.80
CA VAL A 337 6.64 16.65 -5.74
C VAL A 337 6.47 15.75 -4.52
N SER A 338 6.52 14.44 -4.74
CA SER A 338 6.70 13.43 -3.71
C SER A 338 8.19 13.34 -3.36
N ASP A 339 8.58 13.94 -2.24
CA ASP A 339 9.99 14.02 -1.82
C ASP A 339 10.26 13.13 -0.61
N LEU A 340 10.89 11.97 -0.88
CA LEU A 340 11.31 10.99 0.13
C LEU A 340 12.79 11.11 0.50
N THR A 341 13.50 12.15 0.05
CA THR A 341 14.96 12.29 0.25
C THR A 341 15.42 12.31 1.71
N LYS A 342 14.54 12.67 2.65
CA LYS A 342 14.81 12.67 4.09
C LYS A 342 14.80 11.28 4.74
N TRP A 343 14.35 10.26 4.02
CA TRP A 343 14.34 8.88 4.49
C TRP A 343 15.66 8.23 4.10
N ASP A 344 16.75 8.70 4.69
CA ASP A 344 18.11 8.43 4.23
C ASP A 344 18.38 6.93 4.10
N ASN A 345 17.89 6.10 5.02
CA ASN A 345 18.15 4.66 5.05
C ASN A 345 17.03 3.80 4.44
N LEU A 346 16.07 4.42 3.73
CA LEU A 346 15.00 3.70 3.06
C LEU A 346 15.59 2.78 1.98
N GLN A 347 15.17 1.52 1.99
CA GLN A 347 15.59 0.46 1.08
C GLN A 347 14.47 0.03 0.14
N SER A 348 13.25 -0.06 0.67
CA SER A 348 12.08 -0.51 -0.08
C SER A 348 10.88 0.42 0.13
N LEU A 349 10.20 0.75 -0.96
CA LEU A 349 8.95 1.49 -0.98
C LEU A 349 7.86 0.63 -1.61
N SER A 350 6.75 0.41 -0.90
CA SER A 350 5.57 -0.27 -1.42
C SER A 350 4.39 0.69 -1.45
N ILE A 351 3.74 0.82 -2.59
CA ILE A 351 2.54 1.65 -2.78
C ILE A 351 1.41 0.77 -3.32
N THR A 352 0.30 0.73 -2.59
CA THR A 352 -0.87 -0.09 -2.89
C THR A 352 -2.12 0.77 -3.01
N ASN A 353 -3.01 0.42 -3.96
CA ASN A 353 -4.31 1.09 -4.16
C ASN A 353 -4.16 2.60 -4.40
N LEU A 354 -3.51 2.95 -5.51
CA LEU A 354 -3.19 4.33 -5.89
C LEU A 354 -3.99 4.74 -7.12
N GLN A 355 -4.69 5.89 -7.09
CA GLN A 355 -5.44 6.31 -8.28
C GLN A 355 -4.50 6.92 -9.34
N PHE A 356 -3.58 7.79 -8.96
CA PHE A 356 -2.65 8.44 -9.88
C PHE A 356 -1.22 8.52 -9.35
N CYS A 357 -0.26 8.24 -10.23
CA CYS A 357 1.17 8.39 -9.96
C CYS A 357 1.89 9.01 -11.16
N ASP A 358 2.61 10.12 -10.95
CA ASP A 358 3.62 10.59 -11.89
C ASP A 358 5.02 10.23 -11.39
N MET A 359 5.65 9.26 -12.06
CA MET A 359 7.00 8.79 -11.72
C MET A 359 8.07 9.89 -11.87
N ASN A 360 7.83 10.91 -12.69
CA ASN A 360 8.76 12.04 -12.85
C ASN A 360 8.75 12.99 -11.64
N MET A 361 7.69 12.95 -10.83
CA MET A 361 7.52 13.78 -9.65
C MET A 361 7.81 13.01 -8.35
N LEU A 362 8.30 11.77 -8.45
CA LEU A 362 8.73 10.94 -7.34
C LEU A 362 10.25 11.03 -7.16
N THR A 363 10.69 11.56 -6.02
CA THR A 363 12.11 11.64 -5.66
C THR A 363 12.43 10.64 -4.57
N LEU A 364 13.24 9.63 -4.89
CA LEU A 364 13.67 8.57 -3.98
C LEU A 364 15.03 8.88 -3.31
N PRO A 365 15.26 8.43 -2.08
CA PRO A 365 16.55 8.56 -1.40
C PRO A 365 17.58 7.58 -2.00
N LYS A 366 18.87 7.83 -1.71
CA LYS A 366 20.00 7.14 -2.35
C LYS A 366 20.03 5.62 -2.15
N PHE A 367 19.53 5.12 -1.02
CA PHE A 367 19.61 3.70 -0.70
C PHE A 367 18.32 2.94 -1.06
N CYS A 368 17.32 3.60 -1.67
CA CYS A 368 16.08 2.97 -2.05
C CYS A 368 16.27 2.22 -3.37
N TYR A 369 16.45 0.89 -3.26
CA TYR A 369 16.70 0.01 -4.39
C TYR A 369 15.47 -0.80 -4.82
N SER A 370 14.40 -0.83 -4.01
CA SER A 370 13.19 -1.61 -4.28
C SER A 370 11.96 -0.70 -4.33
N LEU A 371 11.19 -0.80 -5.41
CA LEU A 371 9.90 -0.15 -5.58
C LEU A 371 8.83 -1.18 -5.95
N THR A 372 7.77 -1.24 -5.18
CA THR A 372 6.60 -2.07 -5.46
C THR A 372 5.37 -1.19 -5.61
N LEU A 373 4.64 -1.39 -6.70
CA LEU A 373 3.46 -0.64 -7.09
C LEU A 373 2.33 -1.63 -7.38
N LYS A 374 1.21 -1.55 -6.66
CA LYS A 374 0.07 -2.48 -6.85
C LYS A 374 -1.26 -1.75 -6.91
N ASN A 375 -2.15 -2.25 -7.78
CA ASN A 375 -3.51 -1.73 -7.95
C ASN A 375 -3.48 -0.22 -8.25
N ILE A 376 -2.93 0.15 -9.41
CA ILE A 376 -2.84 1.54 -9.84
C ILE A 376 -3.85 1.83 -10.95
N SER A 377 -4.67 2.88 -10.79
CA SER A 377 -5.61 3.27 -11.85
C SER A 377 -4.89 3.94 -13.03
N LEU A 378 -4.01 4.90 -12.78
CA LEU A 378 -3.26 5.61 -13.81
C LEU A 378 -1.81 5.86 -13.39
N ILE A 379 -0.86 5.44 -14.23
CA ILE A 379 0.56 5.75 -14.05
C ILE A 379 1.09 6.57 -15.24
N LYS A 380 1.77 7.67 -14.95
CA LYS A 380 2.66 8.35 -15.90
C LYS A 380 4.09 7.83 -15.66
N TRP A 381 4.63 7.15 -16.67
CA TRP A 381 5.98 6.59 -16.61
C TRP A 381 7.05 7.69 -16.78
N PHE A 382 8.32 7.32 -16.65
CA PHE A 382 9.43 8.27 -16.77
C PHE A 382 9.55 8.86 -18.18
N ASP A 383 9.73 10.18 -18.28
CA ASP A 383 9.88 10.94 -19.52
C ASP A 383 11.30 10.76 -20.11
N ILE A 384 11.61 9.55 -20.56
CA ILE A 384 12.95 9.16 -21.05
C ILE A 384 13.14 9.59 -22.49
N LEU A 385 12.12 9.43 -23.33
CA LEU A 385 12.16 9.93 -24.70
C LEU A 385 11.86 11.44 -24.70
N PRO A 386 12.57 12.24 -25.49
CA PRO A 386 12.09 13.60 -25.79
C PRO A 386 10.80 13.51 -26.62
N ASP A 387 10.03 14.60 -26.70
CA ASP A 387 8.89 14.79 -27.62
C ASP A 387 9.32 14.83 -29.10
N LEU A 388 10.30 14.01 -29.49
CA LEU A 388 10.80 13.91 -30.86
C LEU A 388 9.98 12.86 -31.61
N PRO A 389 9.75 13.05 -32.92
CA PRO A 389 9.09 12.04 -33.74
C PRO A 389 9.89 10.73 -33.70
N ASP A 390 9.16 9.62 -33.63
CA ASP A 390 9.65 8.23 -33.53
C ASP A 390 10.86 7.92 -34.46
N GLU A 391 10.94 8.59 -35.62
CA GLU A 391 11.99 8.42 -36.63
C GLU A 391 13.42 8.80 -36.20
N GLU A 392 13.62 9.66 -35.19
CA GLU A 392 14.98 10.02 -34.72
C GLU A 392 15.55 9.02 -33.71
N ILE A 393 14.69 8.39 -32.90
CA ILE A 393 15.09 7.38 -31.93
C ILE A 393 15.50 6.09 -32.66
N PHE A 394 14.76 5.72 -33.71
CA PHE A 394 15.08 4.57 -34.57
C PHE A 394 16.35 4.74 -35.42
N LYS A 395 16.89 5.96 -35.57
CA LYS A 395 18.23 6.16 -36.15
C LYS A 395 19.34 5.82 -35.15
N GLN A 396 19.07 5.97 -33.85
CA GLN A 396 20.06 5.76 -32.79
C GLN A 396 20.02 4.36 -32.20
N TYR A 397 18.92 3.62 -32.38
CA TYR A 397 18.74 2.26 -31.89
C TYR A 397 18.08 1.38 -32.96
N THR A 398 18.59 0.16 -33.12
CA THR A 398 18.02 -0.84 -34.02
C THR A 398 17.21 -1.85 -33.21
N GLU A 399 15.99 -2.14 -33.64
CA GLU A 399 15.18 -3.23 -33.09
C GLU A 399 15.91 -4.56 -33.32
N THR A 400 16.04 -5.36 -32.26
CA THR A 400 16.74 -6.64 -32.25
C THR A 400 15.91 -7.67 -31.51
N GLU A 401 16.06 -8.95 -31.87
CA GLU A 401 15.41 -10.04 -31.13
C GLU A 401 15.88 -10.06 -29.67
N ILE A 402 14.94 -10.32 -28.76
CA ILE A 402 15.25 -10.46 -27.33
C ILE A 402 16.17 -11.68 -27.18
N PRO A 403 17.35 -11.54 -26.56
CA PRO A 403 18.23 -12.66 -26.29
C PRO A 403 17.49 -13.69 -25.42
N SER A 404 17.08 -14.80 -26.03
CA SER A 404 16.47 -16.00 -25.44
C SER A 404 16.19 -15.93 -23.93
N ILE A 405 15.00 -15.48 -23.58
CA ILE A 405 14.39 -15.69 -22.26
C ILE A 405 13.14 -16.53 -22.52
N GLU A 406 12.97 -17.61 -21.76
CA GLU A 406 11.90 -18.62 -21.94
C GLU A 406 10.47 -18.05 -21.72
N ASP A 407 10.34 -16.76 -21.37
CA ASP A 407 9.08 -16.07 -21.09
C ASP A 407 8.69 -15.06 -22.20
N SER A 408 8.74 -15.47 -23.47
CA SER A 408 8.14 -14.72 -24.59
C SER A 408 6.60 -14.81 -24.58
N ILE A 409 5.97 -14.54 -23.45
CA ILE A 409 4.50 -14.61 -23.28
C ILE A 409 3.84 -13.33 -23.82
N ASN A 410 4.58 -12.22 -23.94
CA ASN A 410 4.03 -10.93 -24.37
C ASN A 410 4.47 -10.58 -25.80
N LYS A 411 3.51 -10.58 -26.72
CA LYS A 411 3.71 -10.32 -28.16
C LYS A 411 4.12 -8.87 -28.51
N ASP A 412 4.01 -7.93 -27.57
CA ASP A 412 4.25 -6.49 -27.78
C ASP A 412 5.51 -5.97 -27.05
N VAL A 413 6.47 -6.85 -26.80
CA VAL A 413 7.76 -6.50 -26.21
C VAL A 413 8.77 -6.24 -27.33
N LYS A 414 9.43 -5.08 -27.28
CA LYS A 414 10.48 -4.70 -28.23
C LYS A 414 11.80 -4.48 -27.52
N TYR A 415 12.89 -4.99 -28.10
CA TYR A 415 14.24 -4.75 -27.62
C TYR A 415 15.03 -3.95 -28.65
N TYR A 416 15.71 -2.90 -28.19
CA TYR A 416 16.44 -1.97 -29.03
C TYR A 416 17.89 -1.89 -28.56
N LYS A 417 18.81 -2.20 -29.45
CA LYS A 417 20.23 -2.06 -29.18
C LYS A 417 20.74 -0.75 -29.79
N ARG A 418 21.59 -0.05 -29.04
CA ARG A 418 22.24 1.18 -29.50
C ARG A 418 23.02 0.92 -30.80
N THR A 419 22.74 1.73 -31.82
CA THR A 419 23.43 1.70 -33.10
C THR A 419 24.87 2.20 -32.92
N PRO A 420 25.88 1.54 -33.52
CA PRO A 420 27.25 2.05 -33.53
C PRO A 420 27.31 3.47 -34.11
N GLY A 421 27.86 4.42 -33.34
CA GLY A 421 27.94 5.84 -33.75
C GLY A 421 26.77 6.74 -33.33
N ALA A 422 25.77 6.22 -32.59
CA ALA A 422 24.69 7.05 -32.05
C ALA A 422 25.22 8.15 -31.12
N SER A 423 24.77 9.40 -31.35
CA SER A 423 25.22 10.58 -30.62
C SER A 423 24.64 10.70 -29.21
N THR A 424 23.47 10.09 -28.94
CA THR A 424 22.81 10.15 -27.63
C THR A 424 22.75 8.77 -26.98
N ASN A 425 23.03 8.71 -25.68
CA ASN A 425 22.94 7.50 -24.89
C ASN A 425 21.68 7.53 -24.01
N TYR A 426 20.52 7.15 -24.58
CA TYR A 426 19.26 7.06 -23.83
C TYR A 426 19.34 6.09 -22.64
N ASN A 427 20.20 5.07 -22.68
CA ASN A 427 20.45 4.20 -21.52
C ASN A 427 21.03 4.97 -20.33
N GLU A 428 21.93 5.93 -20.54
CA GLU A 428 22.42 6.77 -19.43
C GLU A 428 21.32 7.68 -18.87
N LYS A 429 20.43 8.21 -19.72
CA LYS A 429 19.28 9.01 -19.26
C LYS A 429 18.31 8.16 -18.46
N LEU A 430 18.01 6.95 -18.93
CA LEU A 430 17.15 5.97 -18.27
C LEU A 430 17.67 5.60 -16.88
N TRP A 431 18.95 5.28 -16.75
CA TRP A 431 19.57 5.02 -15.45
C TRP A 431 19.57 6.24 -14.53
N LYS A 432 19.72 7.45 -15.07
CA LYS A 432 19.58 8.69 -14.28
C LYS A 432 18.16 8.88 -13.74
N CYS A 433 17.13 8.52 -14.52
CA CYS A 433 15.73 8.60 -14.10
C CYS A 433 15.39 7.55 -13.02
N LEU A 434 15.83 6.30 -13.20
CA LEU A 434 15.64 5.22 -12.23
C LEU A 434 16.46 5.43 -10.94
N GLY A 435 17.54 6.20 -11.03
CA GLY A 435 18.40 6.51 -9.89
C GLY A 435 19.14 5.28 -9.38
N GLN A 436 18.71 4.76 -8.23
CA GLN A 436 19.32 3.60 -7.55
C GLN A 436 18.37 2.40 -7.49
N LEU A 437 17.24 2.47 -8.18
CA LEU A 437 16.29 1.37 -8.26
C LEU A 437 16.91 0.18 -8.98
N ASN A 438 16.91 -0.95 -8.29
CA ASN A 438 17.34 -2.25 -8.82
C ASN A 438 16.18 -3.21 -8.99
N THR A 439 15.14 -3.11 -8.15
CA THR A 439 13.96 -3.98 -8.21
C THR A 439 12.72 -3.12 -8.36
N VAL A 440 11.92 -3.42 -9.39
CA VAL A 440 10.67 -2.72 -9.65
C VAL A 440 9.59 -3.77 -9.92
N LYS A 441 8.56 -3.78 -9.07
CA LYS A 441 7.41 -4.68 -9.22
C LYS A 441 6.17 -3.85 -9.44
N ILE A 442 5.46 -4.09 -10.53
CA ILE A 442 4.24 -3.38 -10.87
C ILE A 442 3.14 -4.42 -11.15
N GLN A 443 2.01 -4.29 -10.45
CA GLN A 443 0.91 -5.26 -10.49
C GLN A 443 -0.43 -4.55 -10.61
N ASN A 444 -1.32 -5.05 -11.47
CA ASN A 444 -2.68 -4.56 -11.65
C ASN A 444 -2.72 -3.05 -11.98
N ILE A 445 -2.36 -2.69 -13.21
CA ILE A 445 -2.45 -1.31 -13.71
C ILE A 445 -3.65 -1.18 -14.65
N SER A 446 -4.51 -0.19 -14.45
CA SER A 446 -5.64 0.05 -15.36
C SER A 446 -5.28 0.88 -16.59
N LYS A 447 -4.37 1.88 -16.46
CA LYS A 447 -3.95 2.73 -17.58
C LYS A 447 -2.53 3.27 -17.40
N ILE A 448 -1.79 3.38 -18.50
CA ILE A 448 -0.49 4.06 -18.57
C ILE A 448 -0.65 5.26 -19.50
N SER A 449 -0.29 6.46 -19.05
CA SER A 449 -0.60 7.72 -19.76
C SER A 449 -0.11 7.76 -21.21
N GLU A 450 1.10 7.29 -21.47
CA GLU A 450 1.73 7.30 -22.79
C GLU A 450 1.59 5.96 -23.53
N GLY A 451 1.04 4.93 -22.88
CA GLY A 451 0.98 3.57 -23.42
C GLY A 451 2.34 2.91 -23.66
N ILE A 452 3.44 3.52 -23.22
CA ILE A 452 4.81 3.01 -23.40
C ILE A 452 5.50 2.92 -22.05
N ILE A 453 6.16 1.79 -21.80
CA ILE A 453 7.05 1.61 -20.64
C ILE A 453 8.45 1.29 -21.18
N ILE A 454 9.44 2.08 -20.75
CA ILE A 454 10.84 1.94 -21.15
C ILE A 454 11.68 1.54 -19.93
N ILE A 455 12.45 0.45 -20.05
CA ILE A 455 13.22 -0.16 -18.94
C ILE A 455 14.58 -0.65 -19.47
N PRO A 456 15.67 -0.64 -18.65
CA PRO A 456 16.94 -1.24 -19.02
C PRO A 456 16.81 -2.76 -19.19
N PHE A 457 17.39 -3.31 -20.26
CA PHE A 457 17.38 -4.76 -20.49
C PHE A 457 17.99 -5.57 -19.34
N THR A 458 18.97 -5.02 -18.61
CA THR A 458 19.60 -5.69 -17.46
C THR A 458 18.64 -5.92 -16.29
N LEU A 459 17.65 -5.05 -16.08
CA LEU A 459 16.65 -5.25 -15.02
C LEU A 459 15.66 -6.35 -15.40
N TYR A 460 15.36 -6.45 -16.70
CA TYR A 460 14.48 -7.48 -17.22
C TYR A 460 15.14 -8.87 -17.22
N SER A 461 16.34 -8.99 -17.79
CA SER A 461 17.07 -10.27 -17.90
C SER A 461 17.39 -10.94 -16.56
N GLU A 462 17.49 -10.16 -15.48
CA GLU A 462 17.74 -10.67 -14.12
C GLU A 462 16.46 -10.83 -13.28
N ASN A 463 15.26 -10.78 -13.88
CA ASN A 463 13.96 -10.86 -13.19
C ASN A 463 13.78 -9.81 -12.07
N ARG A 464 14.44 -8.65 -12.19
CA ARG A 464 14.33 -7.57 -11.22
C ARG A 464 13.22 -6.57 -11.56
N PHE A 465 12.80 -6.53 -12.83
CA PHE A 465 11.60 -5.84 -13.26
C PHE A 465 10.47 -6.85 -13.48
N ILE A 466 9.38 -6.74 -12.71
CA ILE A 466 8.22 -7.63 -12.80
C ILE A 466 6.99 -6.77 -13.10
N LEU A 467 6.30 -7.07 -14.20
CA LEU A 467 5.06 -6.42 -14.59
C LEU A 467 3.96 -7.46 -14.77
N LEU A 468 2.91 -7.39 -13.97
CA LEU A 468 1.77 -8.32 -13.99
C LEU A 468 0.47 -7.55 -14.16
N ASN A 469 -0.46 -8.09 -14.95
CA ASN A 469 -1.80 -7.55 -15.16
C ASN A 469 -1.80 -6.06 -15.56
N TYR A 470 -1.40 -5.78 -16.79
CA TYR A 470 -1.32 -4.44 -17.35
C TYR A 470 -2.20 -4.33 -18.62
N PRO A 471 -2.54 -3.11 -19.08
CA PRO A 471 -3.44 -2.91 -20.22
C PRO A 471 -2.84 -3.48 -21.51
N THR A 472 -3.64 -4.16 -22.33
CA THR A 472 -3.18 -4.82 -23.58
C THR A 472 -2.60 -3.85 -24.60
N GLU A 473 -2.95 -2.56 -24.53
CA GLU A 473 -2.43 -1.51 -25.42
C GLU A 473 -1.02 -1.03 -25.07
N THR A 474 -0.44 -1.55 -23.98
CA THR A 474 0.87 -1.11 -23.48
C THR A 474 2.01 -1.72 -24.28
N LYS A 475 2.86 -0.87 -24.86
CA LYS A 475 4.12 -1.26 -25.49
C LYS A 475 5.24 -1.27 -24.46
N ILE A 476 5.97 -2.37 -24.38
CA ILE A 476 7.12 -2.50 -23.48
C ILE A 476 8.39 -2.43 -24.32
N VAL A 477 9.28 -1.51 -23.98
CA VAL A 477 10.52 -1.23 -24.70
C VAL A 477 11.71 -1.45 -23.78
N TYR A 478 12.60 -2.35 -24.17
CA TYR A 478 13.87 -2.57 -23.51
C TYR A 478 15.00 -1.90 -24.29
N LEU A 479 15.86 -1.15 -23.57
CA LEU A 479 17.06 -0.49 -24.11
C LEU A 479 18.36 -1.11 -23.58
#